data_AF-F1L6B7-F1
#
_entry.id   AF-F1L6B7-F1
#
_cell.length_a   1.000
_cell.length_b   1.000
_cell.length_c   1.000
_cell.angle_alpha   90.00
_cell.angle_beta   90.00
_cell.angle_gamma   90.00
#
_symmetry.space_group_name_H-M   'P 1'
#
loop_
_entity.id
_entity.type
_entity.pdbx_description
1 polymer ?
#
loop_
_entity_poly.entity_id
_entity_poly.type
_entity_poly.pdbx_seq_one_letter_code
_entity_poly.pdbx_strand_id
1 'polypeptide(L)'
;MVMEFRAKSILKPTFVWQKGDEIVAESDRVKIVLKEEPNQVYYAALEIKEPTKEKDAGQFVCTAKNESGKLTATFTVKFEVPQGAPTFTRKPQILQKTSDSGDPAIMFDIGFQADQNPEVIWLNPKGKKMKESSRIKFSLTPDGGANTFTAQLELKNYKAKDSGTYTCNIKNEAGEANVELTLNIEASVFA
;
A
#
# COMPACT_ATOMS: atom_id res chain seq x y z
N MET A 1 -9.75 -0.04 2.24
CA MET A 1 -10.51 -0.98 1.38
C MET A 1 -11.98 -0.60 1.42
N VAL A 2 -12.71 -0.71 0.31
CA VAL A 2 -14.15 -0.40 0.22
C VAL A 2 -14.87 -1.53 -0.51
N MET A 3 -15.98 -2.00 0.04
CA MET A 3 -16.91 -2.93 -0.62
C MET A 3 -18.24 -2.22 -0.84
N GLU A 4 -18.78 -2.29 -2.05
CA GLU A 4 -19.96 -1.52 -2.46
C GLU A 4 -21.08 -2.43 -2.95
N PHE A 5 -22.32 -2.12 -2.55
CA PHE A 5 -23.52 -2.80 -3.00
C PHE A 5 -24.60 -1.79 -3.37
N ARG A 6 -25.18 -1.92 -4.57
CA ARG A 6 -26.32 -1.13 -5.04
C ARG A 6 -27.52 -2.03 -5.25
N ALA A 7 -28.67 -1.63 -4.72
CA ALA A 7 -29.94 -2.31 -4.91
C ALA A 7 -30.97 -1.33 -5.49
N LYS A 8 -31.60 -1.70 -6.60
CA LYS A 8 -32.76 -0.97 -7.13
C LYS A 8 -34.02 -1.55 -6.52
N SER A 9 -34.85 -0.72 -5.90
CA SER A 9 -36.04 -1.20 -5.20
C SER A 9 -37.09 -0.10 -5.04
N ILE A 10 -38.36 -0.43 -5.26
CA ILE A 10 -39.45 0.55 -5.07
C ILE A 10 -39.61 0.92 -3.59
N LEU A 11 -39.41 -0.04 -2.68
CA LEU A 11 -39.43 0.18 -1.23
C LEU A 11 -38.00 0.31 -0.71
N LYS A 12 -37.77 1.30 0.16
CA LYS A 12 -36.46 1.53 0.79
C LYS A 12 -36.00 0.29 1.57
N PRO A 13 -34.89 -0.36 1.16
CA PRO A 13 -34.35 -1.49 1.88
C PRO A 13 -33.48 -1.04 3.06
N THR A 14 -33.36 -1.92 4.05
CA THR A 14 -32.33 -1.89 5.08
C THR A 14 -31.12 -2.69 4.62
N PHE A 15 -29.92 -2.31 5.04
CA PHE A 15 -28.68 -3.02 4.71
C PHE A 15 -28.01 -3.52 5.99
N VAL A 16 -27.56 -4.77 5.96
CA VAL A 16 -26.79 -5.38 7.05
C VAL A 16 -25.54 -6.03 6.46
N TRP A 17 -24.38 -5.67 7.00
CA TRP A 17 -23.10 -6.27 6.67
C TRP A 17 -22.74 -7.34 7.70
N GLN A 18 -22.28 -8.49 7.24
CA GLN A 18 -21.83 -9.60 8.08
C GLN A 18 -20.46 -10.10 7.61
N LYS A 19 -19.63 -10.56 8.54
CA LYS A 19 -18.38 -11.27 8.25
C LYS A 19 -18.42 -12.60 8.99
N GLY A 20 -18.47 -13.72 8.25
CA GLY A 20 -18.86 -15.00 8.85
C GLY A 20 -20.25 -14.87 9.49
N ASP A 21 -20.38 -15.22 10.77
CA ASP A 21 -21.64 -15.16 11.51
C ASP A 21 -21.87 -13.83 12.25
N GLU A 22 -20.86 -12.94 12.29
CA GLU A 22 -20.93 -11.69 13.05
C GLU A 22 -21.44 -10.51 12.20
N ILE A 23 -22.29 -9.67 12.79
CA ILE A 23 -22.71 -8.40 12.18
C ILE A 23 -21.58 -7.38 12.33
N VAL A 24 -21.20 -6.76 11.22
CA VAL A 24 -20.15 -5.74 11.20
C VAL A 24 -20.74 -4.42 11.74
N ALA A 25 -20.15 -3.90 12.81
CA ALA A 25 -20.50 -2.62 13.41
C ALA A 25 -19.49 -1.52 13.03
N GLU A 26 -19.95 -0.26 13.05
CA GLU A 26 -19.06 0.89 12.87
C GLU A 26 -18.05 1.01 14.02
N SER A 27 -16.85 1.50 13.69
CA SER A 27 -15.75 1.76 14.61
C SER A 27 -14.81 2.81 14.01
N ASP A 28 -13.74 3.18 14.71
CA ASP A 28 -12.74 4.13 14.20
C ASP A 28 -12.12 3.67 12.85
N ARG A 29 -12.04 2.35 12.66
CA ARG A 29 -11.53 1.70 11.45
C ARG A 29 -12.61 1.39 10.42
N VAL A 30 -13.84 1.13 10.85
CA VAL A 30 -14.90 0.58 10.00
C VAL A 30 -16.05 1.58 9.89
N LYS A 31 -16.38 1.98 8.67
CA LYS A 31 -17.48 2.92 8.40
C LYS A 31 -18.49 2.28 7.46
N ILE A 32 -19.78 2.44 7.77
CA ILE A 32 -20.88 1.98 6.94
C ILE A 32 -21.55 3.20 6.32
N VAL A 33 -21.55 3.26 4.99
CA VAL A 33 -22.12 4.37 4.23
C VAL A 33 -23.40 3.92 3.56
N LEU A 34 -24.51 4.59 3.84
CA LEU A 34 -25.80 4.36 3.19
C LEU A 34 -26.23 5.64 2.47
N LYS A 35 -26.61 5.52 1.20
CA LYS A 35 -27.08 6.65 0.38
C LYS A 35 -28.26 6.21 -0.48
N GLU A 36 -29.16 7.14 -0.71
CA GLU A 36 -30.23 7.00 -1.70
C GLU A 36 -29.82 7.78 -2.95
N GLU A 37 -29.70 7.05 -4.06
CA GLU A 37 -29.38 7.55 -5.38
C GLU A 37 -30.68 7.74 -6.20
N PRO A 38 -30.69 8.57 -7.25
CA PRO A 38 -31.86 8.72 -8.11
C PRO A 38 -32.37 7.40 -8.71
N ASN A 39 -33.63 7.39 -9.14
CA ASN A 39 -34.27 6.23 -9.77
C ASN A 39 -34.40 5.00 -8.85
N GLN A 40 -34.67 5.24 -7.56
CA GLN A 40 -34.94 4.21 -6.56
C GLN A 40 -33.76 3.25 -6.38
N VAL A 41 -32.55 3.78 -6.45
CA VAL A 41 -31.31 3.03 -6.23
C VAL A 41 -30.80 3.35 -4.84
N TYR A 42 -30.46 2.32 -4.08
CA TYR A 42 -29.93 2.44 -2.73
C TYR A 42 -28.52 1.89 -2.72
N TYR A 43 -27.58 2.72 -2.27
CA TYR A 43 -26.17 2.41 -2.17
C TYR A 43 -25.80 2.11 -0.72
N ALA A 44 -25.07 1.02 -0.53
CA ALA A 44 -24.43 0.67 0.72
C ALA A 44 -22.95 0.40 0.48
N ALA A 45 -22.09 0.90 1.36
CA ALA A 45 -20.67 0.57 1.35
C ALA A 45 -20.14 0.28 2.75
N LEU A 46 -19.18 -0.63 2.81
CA LEU A 46 -18.37 -0.93 3.98
C LEU A 46 -16.93 -0.49 3.70
N GLU A 47 -16.48 0.52 4.44
CA GLU A 47 -15.14 1.09 4.33
C GLU A 47 -14.30 0.62 5.52
N ILE A 48 -13.14 0.01 5.26
CA ILE A 48 -12.17 -0.43 6.27
C ILE A 48 -10.86 0.32 6.06
N LYS A 49 -10.45 1.12 7.05
CA LYS A 49 -9.15 1.79 7.12
C LYS A 49 -8.07 0.79 7.52
N GLU A 50 -6.90 0.90 6.87
CA GLU A 50 -5.72 0.08 7.16
C GLU A 50 -6.03 -1.42 7.29
N PRO A 51 -6.57 -2.04 6.22
CA PRO A 51 -7.01 -3.43 6.25
C PRO A 51 -5.81 -4.37 6.40
N THR A 52 -5.99 -5.44 7.18
CA THR A 52 -4.96 -6.43 7.53
C THR A 52 -5.43 -7.84 7.18
N LYS A 53 -4.50 -8.73 6.82
CA LYS A 53 -4.83 -10.12 6.50
C LYS A 53 -5.51 -10.83 7.67
N GLU A 54 -5.06 -10.57 8.88
CA GLU A 54 -5.51 -11.26 10.09
C GLU A 54 -6.95 -10.89 10.46
N LYS A 55 -7.32 -9.62 10.32
CA LYS A 55 -8.64 -9.12 10.75
C LYS A 55 -9.65 -9.00 9.63
N ASP A 56 -9.20 -8.78 8.41
CA ASP A 56 -10.08 -8.31 7.33
C ASP A 56 -10.11 -9.28 6.14
N ALA A 57 -9.30 -10.35 6.12
CA ALA A 57 -9.45 -11.43 5.15
C ALA A 57 -10.71 -12.26 5.43
N GLY A 58 -11.28 -12.85 4.38
CA GLY A 58 -12.43 -13.74 4.47
C GLY A 58 -13.64 -13.20 3.72
N GLN A 59 -14.80 -13.78 4.02
CA GLN A 59 -16.03 -13.50 3.29
C GLN A 59 -16.91 -12.50 4.06
N PHE A 60 -17.34 -11.45 3.36
CA PHE A 60 -18.33 -10.50 3.82
C PHE A 60 -19.62 -10.67 3.03
N VAL A 61 -20.76 -10.55 3.70
CA VAL A 61 -22.08 -10.60 3.06
C VAL A 61 -22.80 -9.31 3.37
N CYS A 62 -23.26 -8.61 2.33
CA CYS A 62 -24.21 -7.52 2.49
C CYS A 62 -25.61 -8.01 2.13
N THR A 63 -26.53 -7.89 3.08
CA THR A 63 -27.95 -8.20 2.90
C THR A 63 -28.74 -6.91 2.77
N ALA A 64 -29.42 -6.70 1.64
CA ALA A 64 -30.44 -5.67 1.47
C ALA A 64 -31.83 -6.29 1.66
N LYS A 65 -32.64 -5.80 2.59
CA LYS A 65 -33.96 -6.37 2.90
C LYS A 65 -35.04 -5.30 3.00
N ASN A 66 -36.19 -5.56 2.39
CA ASN A 66 -37.44 -4.83 2.60
C ASN A 66 -38.61 -5.83 2.81
N GLU A 67 -39.83 -5.31 2.87
CA GLU A 67 -41.04 -6.12 3.06
C GLU A 67 -41.33 -7.07 1.88
N SER A 68 -40.87 -6.73 0.68
CA SER A 68 -41.09 -7.53 -0.53
C SER A 68 -40.04 -8.62 -0.74
N GLY A 69 -38.90 -8.57 -0.03
CA GLY A 69 -37.86 -9.59 -0.15
C GLY A 69 -36.48 -9.16 0.33
N LYS A 70 -35.49 -9.97 -0.07
CA LYS A 70 -34.09 -9.83 0.31
C LYS A 70 -33.17 -10.06 -0.89
N LEU A 71 -32.15 -9.23 -1.02
CA LEU A 71 -31.00 -9.41 -1.91
C LEU A 71 -29.73 -9.57 -1.09
N THR A 72 -28.79 -10.37 -1.58
CA THR A 72 -27.50 -10.60 -0.94
C THR A 72 -26.36 -10.44 -1.93
N ALA A 73 -25.34 -9.69 -1.54
CA ALA A 73 -24.05 -9.63 -2.21
C ALA A 73 -23.00 -10.26 -1.32
N THR A 74 -22.14 -11.10 -1.90
CA THR A 74 -21.05 -11.78 -1.20
C THR A 74 -19.72 -11.29 -1.74
N PHE A 75 -18.84 -10.84 -0.85
CA PHE A 75 -17.52 -10.30 -1.15
C PHE A 75 -16.47 -11.21 -0.52
N THR A 76 -15.52 -11.70 -1.31
CA THR A 76 -14.41 -12.50 -0.79
C THR A 76 -13.14 -11.65 -0.79
N VAL A 77 -12.65 -11.30 0.40
CA VAL A 77 -11.43 -10.52 0.57
C VAL A 77 -10.25 -11.47 0.77
N LYS A 78 -9.29 -11.40 -0.14
CA LYS A 78 -8.03 -12.14 -0.07
C LYS A 78 -6.85 -11.16 0.01
N PHE A 79 -5.91 -11.47 0.89
CA PHE A 79 -4.63 -10.76 1.03
C PHE A 79 -3.48 -11.65 0.49
N GLU A 80 -3.77 -12.43 -0.55
CA GLU A 80 -2.77 -13.24 -1.22
C GLU A 80 -1.85 -12.29 -2.00
N VAL A 81 -0.60 -12.17 -1.56
CA VAL A 81 0.47 -11.69 -2.42
C VAL A 81 0.69 -12.81 -3.44
N PRO A 82 0.52 -12.56 -4.75
CA PRO A 82 0.71 -13.59 -5.76
C PRO A 82 2.06 -14.27 -5.57
N GLN A 83 2.12 -15.60 -5.68
CA GLN A 83 3.38 -16.31 -5.54
C GLN A 83 4.39 -15.74 -6.55
N GLY A 84 5.60 -15.44 -6.07
CA GLY A 84 6.63 -14.82 -6.88
C GLY A 84 6.58 -13.29 -6.93
N ALA A 85 5.51 -12.64 -6.46
CA ALA A 85 5.45 -11.18 -6.40
C ALA A 85 6.43 -10.62 -5.35
N PRO A 86 6.93 -9.38 -5.53
CA PRO A 86 7.87 -8.79 -4.62
C PRO A 86 7.33 -8.73 -3.19
N THR A 87 8.15 -9.14 -2.22
CA THR A 87 7.81 -9.13 -0.79
C THR A 87 9.01 -8.69 0.03
N PHE A 88 8.82 -7.76 0.98
CA PHE A 88 9.93 -7.27 1.81
C PHE A 88 10.45 -8.36 2.75
N THR A 89 11.77 -8.58 2.78
CA THR A 89 12.43 -9.57 3.64
C THR A 89 12.96 -8.96 4.93
N ARG A 90 13.15 -7.64 4.96
CA ARG A 90 13.50 -6.86 6.15
C ARG A 90 12.82 -5.51 6.13
N LYS A 91 12.75 -4.87 7.30
CA LYS A 91 12.24 -3.50 7.42
C LYS A 91 13.13 -2.55 6.59
N PRO A 92 12.56 -1.73 5.70
CA PRO A 92 13.27 -0.67 4.98
C PRO A 92 14.01 0.29 5.90
N GLN A 93 15.22 0.69 5.51
CA GLN A 93 16.08 1.53 6.34
C GLN A 93 16.63 2.72 5.55
N ILE A 94 16.88 3.81 6.27
CA ILE A 94 17.73 4.92 5.81
C ILE A 94 19.00 4.87 6.66
N LEU A 95 20.15 4.80 6.00
CA LEU A 95 21.46 4.71 6.62
C LEU A 95 22.31 5.89 6.17
N GLN A 96 23.12 6.43 7.08
CA GLN A 96 24.19 7.35 6.72
C GLN A 96 25.45 6.52 6.42
N LYS A 97 26.06 6.73 5.25
CA LYS A 97 27.27 6.03 4.81
C LYS A 97 28.28 7.00 4.21
N THR A 98 29.50 6.50 4.03
CA THR A 98 30.52 7.16 3.21
C THR A 98 30.44 6.59 1.80
N SER A 99 30.31 7.45 0.79
CA SER A 99 30.26 7.01 -0.60
C SER A 99 31.63 6.62 -1.16
N ASP A 100 31.66 6.05 -2.36
CA ASP A 100 32.89 5.67 -3.08
C ASP A 100 33.91 6.83 -3.23
N SER A 101 33.46 8.09 -3.19
CA SER A 101 34.32 9.28 -3.27
C SER A 101 34.86 9.76 -1.91
N GLY A 102 34.50 9.09 -0.81
CA GLY A 102 34.86 9.49 0.55
C GLY A 102 33.90 10.52 1.18
N ASP A 103 32.91 11.00 0.44
CA ASP A 103 31.95 12.00 0.93
C ASP A 103 30.77 11.36 1.67
N PRO A 104 30.17 12.05 2.67
CA PRO A 104 28.93 11.62 3.31
C PRO A 104 27.78 11.44 2.31
N ALA A 105 27.04 10.35 2.45
CA ALA A 105 25.88 10.02 1.65
C ALA A 105 24.75 9.41 2.51
N ILE A 106 23.52 9.57 2.02
CA ILE A 106 22.35 8.87 2.55
C ILE A 106 22.07 7.66 1.66
N MET A 107 21.82 6.51 2.27
CA MET A 107 21.48 5.27 1.58
C MET A 107 20.12 4.77 2.05
N PHE A 108 19.17 4.68 1.13
CA PHE A 108 17.93 3.94 1.36
C PHE A 108 18.21 2.47 1.00
N ASP A 109 17.85 1.54 1.88
CA ASP A 109 18.16 0.13 1.77
C ASP A 109 16.89 -0.71 1.93
N ILE A 110 16.52 -1.45 0.88
CA ILE A 110 15.29 -2.25 0.79
C ILE A 110 15.66 -3.69 0.46
N GLY A 111 15.54 -4.58 1.44
CA GLY A 111 15.64 -6.02 1.21
C GLY A 111 14.28 -6.61 0.82
N PHE A 112 14.25 -7.36 -0.27
CA PHE A 112 13.04 -8.00 -0.77
C PHE A 112 13.32 -9.34 -1.45
N GLN A 113 12.29 -10.17 -1.59
CA GLN A 113 12.28 -11.37 -2.39
C GLN A 113 11.34 -11.14 -3.58
N ALA A 114 11.72 -11.57 -4.78
CA ALA A 114 10.86 -11.53 -5.96
C ALA A 114 11.31 -12.60 -6.96
N ASP A 115 10.38 -13.18 -7.70
CA ASP A 115 10.76 -13.98 -8.86
C ASP A 115 11.47 -13.10 -9.90
N GLN A 116 12.32 -13.74 -10.69
CA GLN A 116 13.38 -13.16 -11.51
C GLN A 116 12.97 -11.87 -12.25
N ASN A 117 13.93 -10.95 -12.40
CA ASN A 117 13.80 -9.67 -13.11
C ASN A 117 12.82 -8.63 -12.52
N PRO A 118 12.87 -8.32 -11.21
CA PRO A 118 12.08 -7.22 -10.67
C PRO A 118 12.57 -5.85 -11.19
N GLU A 119 11.66 -4.99 -11.64
CA GLU A 119 11.91 -3.58 -11.88
C GLU A 119 11.81 -2.81 -10.56
N VAL A 120 12.78 -1.92 -10.30
CA VAL A 120 12.79 -1.03 -9.13
C VAL A 120 12.70 0.42 -9.59
N ILE A 121 11.70 1.14 -9.10
CA ILE A 121 11.43 2.53 -9.41
C ILE A 121 11.43 3.36 -8.12
N TRP A 122 12.28 4.38 -8.08
CA TRP A 122 12.31 5.36 -6.99
C TRP A 122 11.57 6.63 -7.38
N LEU A 123 10.69 7.11 -6.50
CA LEU A 123 9.99 8.39 -6.62
C LEU A 123 10.47 9.35 -5.53
N ASN A 124 10.63 10.63 -5.91
CA ASN A 124 10.98 11.68 -4.97
C ASN A 124 9.74 12.16 -4.16
N PRO A 125 9.91 13.08 -3.18
CA PRO A 125 8.80 13.62 -2.40
C PRO A 125 7.71 14.37 -3.18
N LYS A 126 7.92 14.64 -4.46
CA LYS A 126 6.92 15.23 -5.37
C LYS A 126 6.23 14.17 -6.24
N GLY A 127 6.43 12.89 -5.95
CA GLY A 127 5.90 11.75 -6.71
C GLY A 127 6.54 11.55 -8.09
N LYS A 128 7.68 12.18 -8.38
CA LYS A 128 8.33 12.08 -9.70
C LYS A 128 9.38 10.97 -9.72
N LYS A 129 9.37 10.15 -10.78
CA LYS A 129 10.40 9.13 -11.03
C LYS A 129 11.78 9.77 -11.06
N MET A 130 12.65 9.25 -10.21
CA MET A 130 14.04 9.67 -10.10
C MET A 130 14.88 9.06 -11.23
N LYS A 131 15.99 9.71 -11.54
CA LYS A 131 16.98 9.25 -12.51
C LYS A 131 18.35 9.32 -11.88
N GLU A 132 19.24 8.45 -12.33
CA GLU A 132 20.64 8.52 -11.94
C GLU A 132 21.26 9.86 -12.35
N SER A 133 22.20 10.32 -11.53
CA SER A 133 22.95 11.56 -11.72
C SER A 133 24.24 11.50 -10.92
N SER A 134 25.07 12.54 -10.98
CA SER A 134 26.25 12.63 -10.12
C SER A 134 25.94 12.58 -8.61
N ARG A 135 24.69 12.86 -8.22
CA ARG A 135 24.22 12.82 -6.84
C ARG A 135 23.43 11.56 -6.48
N ILE A 136 22.92 10.83 -7.47
CA ILE A 136 21.93 9.77 -7.28
C ILE A 136 22.42 8.52 -8.01
N LYS A 137 22.59 7.44 -7.28
CA LYS A 137 22.96 6.13 -7.81
C LYS A 137 21.95 5.10 -7.32
N PHE A 138 21.46 4.25 -8.23
CA PHE A 138 20.61 3.12 -7.89
C PHE A 138 21.43 1.83 -7.98
N SER A 139 21.18 0.90 -7.09
CA SER A 139 21.73 -0.46 -7.20
C SER A 139 20.65 -1.49 -6.90
N LEU A 140 20.77 -2.63 -7.54
CA LEU A 140 19.98 -3.82 -7.27
C LEU A 140 20.96 -5.00 -7.21
N THR A 141 21.17 -5.55 -6.02
CA THR A 141 22.15 -6.62 -5.80
C THR A 141 21.48 -7.86 -5.22
N PRO A 142 21.90 -9.08 -5.60
CA PRO A 142 21.46 -10.30 -4.91
C PRO A 142 21.87 -10.29 -3.43
N ASP A 143 21.02 -10.82 -2.55
CA ASP A 143 21.20 -10.81 -1.09
C ASP A 143 21.35 -12.22 -0.49
N GLY A 144 22.20 -13.05 -1.13
CA GLY A 144 22.62 -14.36 -0.63
C GLY A 144 21.58 -15.50 -0.67
N GLY A 145 20.29 -15.19 -0.54
CA GLY A 145 19.19 -16.14 -0.69
C GLY A 145 18.73 -16.30 -2.15
N ALA A 146 18.04 -17.42 -2.42
CA ALA A 146 17.40 -17.62 -3.71
C ALA A 146 16.30 -16.58 -3.93
N ASN A 147 16.35 -15.87 -5.06
CA ASN A 147 15.38 -14.83 -5.42
C ASN A 147 15.30 -13.65 -4.43
N THR A 148 16.32 -13.44 -3.59
CA THR A 148 16.39 -12.30 -2.66
C THR A 148 17.33 -11.23 -3.19
N PHE A 149 16.93 -9.97 -3.07
CA PHE A 149 17.63 -8.81 -3.58
C PHE A 149 17.65 -7.68 -2.56
N THR A 150 18.62 -6.78 -2.71
CA THR A 150 18.69 -5.49 -2.03
C THR A 150 18.64 -4.39 -3.10
N ALA A 151 17.59 -3.56 -3.05
CA ALA A 151 17.52 -2.31 -3.81
C ALA A 151 18.06 -1.17 -2.96
N GLN A 152 18.97 -0.37 -3.51
CA GLN A 152 19.51 0.81 -2.83
C GLN A 152 19.39 2.07 -3.68
N LEU A 153 19.12 3.18 -3.00
CA LEU A 153 19.21 4.53 -3.51
C LEU A 153 20.28 5.25 -2.69
N GLU A 154 21.39 5.61 -3.32
CA GLU A 154 22.42 6.45 -2.73
C GLU A 154 22.20 7.92 -3.15
N LEU A 155 22.17 8.83 -2.17
CA LEU A 155 22.04 10.26 -2.34
C LEU A 155 23.26 10.98 -1.75
N LYS A 156 24.10 11.55 -2.63
CA LYS A 156 25.25 12.38 -2.28
C LYS A 156 24.89 13.87 -2.25
N ASN A 157 25.73 14.66 -1.57
CA ASN A 157 25.61 16.13 -1.47
C ASN A 157 24.18 16.56 -1.09
N TYR A 158 23.59 15.83 -0.15
CA TYR A 158 22.23 16.05 0.32
C TYR A 158 22.12 17.37 1.08
N LYS A 159 20.96 18.01 0.98
CA LYS A 159 20.64 19.32 1.57
C LYS A 159 19.28 19.24 2.25
N ALA A 160 18.95 20.20 3.11
CA ALA A 160 17.65 20.27 3.78
C ALA A 160 16.44 20.18 2.83
N LYS A 161 16.57 20.66 1.57
CA LYS A 161 15.52 20.57 0.54
C LYS A 161 15.27 19.14 0.00
N ASP A 162 16.16 18.21 0.30
CA ASP A 162 16.04 16.81 -0.07
C ASP A 162 15.25 16.01 0.99
N SER A 163 14.85 16.64 2.10
CA SER A 163 13.93 16.04 3.06
C SER A 163 12.56 15.77 2.43
N GLY A 164 11.90 14.71 2.91
CA GLY A 164 10.56 14.32 2.50
C GLY A 164 10.39 12.81 2.39
N THR A 165 9.20 12.39 1.95
CA THR A 165 8.87 10.97 1.78
C THR A 165 9.24 10.49 0.39
N TYR A 166 10.17 9.54 0.31
CA TYR A 166 10.56 8.87 -0.92
C TYR A 166 9.80 7.56 -1.05
N THR A 167 9.42 7.19 -2.27
CA THR A 167 8.72 5.92 -2.53
C THR A 167 9.60 5.00 -3.35
N CYS A 168 9.67 3.72 -2.97
CA CYS A 168 10.25 2.64 -3.76
C CYS A 168 9.13 1.70 -4.21
N ASN A 169 8.93 1.59 -5.52
CA ASN A 169 8.05 0.63 -6.15
C ASN A 169 8.91 -0.49 -6.75
N ILE A 170 8.58 -1.74 -6.43
CA ILE A 170 9.25 -2.94 -6.89
C ILE A 170 8.20 -3.78 -7.60
N LYS A 171 8.42 -4.14 -8.85
CA LYS A 171 7.41 -4.81 -9.68
C LYS A 171 8.00 -5.95 -10.49
N ASN A 172 7.26 -7.04 -10.62
CA ASN A 172 7.50 -8.07 -11.62
C ASN A 172 6.17 -8.52 -12.26
N GLU A 173 6.18 -9.60 -13.03
CA GLU A 173 4.97 -10.12 -13.71
C GLU A 173 3.90 -10.65 -12.73
N ALA A 174 4.32 -11.12 -11.55
CA ALA A 174 3.42 -11.67 -10.54
C ALA A 174 2.75 -10.55 -9.71
N GLY A 175 3.37 -9.39 -9.55
CA GLY A 175 2.78 -8.28 -8.82
C GLY A 175 3.77 -7.18 -8.46
N GLU A 176 3.44 -6.41 -7.43
CA GLU A 176 4.26 -5.29 -6.97
C GLU A 176 4.26 -5.15 -5.44
N ALA A 177 5.35 -4.58 -4.93
CA ALA A 177 5.48 -4.09 -3.57
C ALA A 177 5.87 -2.62 -3.58
N ASN A 178 5.32 -1.87 -2.64
CA ASN A 178 5.54 -0.44 -2.50
C ASN A 178 5.95 -0.12 -1.07
N VAL A 179 6.92 0.78 -0.91
CA VAL A 179 7.28 1.30 0.41
C VAL A 179 7.67 2.77 0.36
N GLU A 180 7.32 3.47 1.43
CA GLU A 180 7.65 4.87 1.65
C GLU A 180 8.68 4.99 2.79
N LEU A 181 9.69 5.84 2.59
CA LEU A 181 10.68 6.19 3.60
C LEU A 181 10.78 7.71 3.73
N THR A 182 10.57 8.23 4.93
CA THR A 182 10.67 9.66 5.21
C THR A 182 12.09 10.02 5.65
N LEU A 183 12.76 10.82 4.83
CA LEU A 183 14.07 11.39 5.13
C LEU A 183 13.89 12.77 5.80
N ASN A 184 14.51 12.96 6.95
CA ASN A 184 14.60 14.26 7.62
C ASN A 184 16.06 14.68 7.73
N ILE A 185 16.44 15.74 7.00
CA ILE A 185 17.75 16.38 7.09
C ILE A 185 17.57 17.70 7.83
N GLU A 186 18.13 17.79 9.03
CA GLU A 186 18.22 19.04 9.75
C GLU A 186 19.26 19.96 9.08
N ALA A 187 18.93 21.24 8.95
CA ALA A 187 19.92 22.22 8.54
C ALA A 187 20.91 22.40 9.70
N SER A 188 22.20 22.10 9.47
CA SER A 188 23.23 22.52 10.40
C SER A 188 23.24 24.05 10.45
N VAL A 189 22.68 24.62 11.52
CA VAL A 189 22.90 26.00 11.93
C VAL A 189 24.32 26.03 12.48
N PHE A 190 25.29 26.42 11.64
CA PHE A 190 26.58 26.86 12.16
C PHE A 190 26.35 28.24 12.78
N ALA A 191 26.47 28.31 14.10
CA ALA A 191 26.57 29.56 14.88
C ALA A 191 28.03 30.01 14.95
#